data_AF-A0A9W9AD07-F1
#
_entry.id   AF-A0A9W9AD07-F1
#
_cell.length_a   1.000
_cell.length_b   1.000
_cell.length_c   1.000
_cell.angle_alpha   90.00
_cell.angle_beta   90.00
_cell.angle_gamma   90.00
#
_symmetry.space_group_name_H-M   'P 1'
#
loop_
_entity.id
_entity.type
_entity.pdbx_description
1 polymer ?
#
loop_
_entity_poly.entity_id
_entity_poly.type
_entity_poly.pdbx_seq_one_letter_code
_entity_poly.pdbx_strand_id
1 'polypeptide(L)'
;MSLPQSLRSSVTPPELELVASQQLIEIIPLIAMEKTAFISGAFGPLQPPRKTKIPLWMAINLKLKKKCHIVAPEWLAVEFLQSCLDEELNQPGFSMLPVGSI
;
A
#
# COMPACT_ATOMS: atom_id res chain seq x y z
N MET A 1 -27.20 6.21 -11.43
CA MET A 1 -26.45 5.67 -12.57
C MET A 1 -26.38 4.16 -12.38
N SER A 2 -26.95 3.36 -13.28
CA SER A 2 -26.85 1.90 -13.20
C SER A 2 -25.50 1.45 -13.73
N LEU A 3 -24.86 0.50 -13.05
CA LEU A 3 -23.64 -0.14 -13.55
C LEU A 3 -23.97 -0.95 -14.84
N PRO A 4 -23.12 -0.90 -15.88
CA PRO A 4 -23.21 -1.75 -17.07
C PRO A 4 -23.28 -3.24 -16.69
N GLN A 5 -24.05 -4.04 -17.43
CA GLN A 5 -24.28 -5.45 -17.09
C GLN A 5 -22.98 -6.28 -16.99
N SER A 6 -21.96 -5.96 -17.80
CA SER A 6 -20.65 -6.60 -17.79
C SER A 6 -19.85 -6.37 -16.50
N LEU A 7 -20.13 -5.29 -15.77
CA LEU A 7 -19.41 -4.89 -14.55
C LEU A 7 -20.13 -5.33 -13.26
N ARG A 8 -21.20 -6.13 -13.37
CA ARG A 8 -21.99 -6.59 -12.22
C ARG A 8 -21.52 -7.92 -11.63
N SER A 9 -20.70 -8.67 -12.37
CA SER A 9 -20.28 -10.02 -11.98
C SER A 9 -18.97 -10.05 -11.18
N SER A 10 -18.05 -9.12 -11.42
CA SER A 10 -16.74 -9.10 -10.78
C SER A 10 -16.13 -7.70 -10.78
N VAL A 11 -15.20 -7.48 -9.85
CA VAL A 11 -14.46 -6.22 -9.71
C VAL A 11 -13.43 -6.12 -10.85
N THR A 12 -13.34 -4.96 -11.46
CA THR A 12 -12.35 -4.70 -12.51
C THR A 12 -10.95 -4.49 -11.94
N PRO A 13 -9.87 -4.74 -12.71
CA PRO A 13 -8.51 -4.50 -12.22
C PRO A 13 -8.27 -3.06 -11.71
N PRO A 14 -8.76 -1.99 -12.38
CA PRO A 14 -8.62 -0.62 -11.86
C PRO A 14 -9.37 -0.37 -10.54
N GLU A 15 -10.53 -1.01 -10.35
CA GLU A 15 -11.25 -0.93 -9.07
C GLU A 15 -10.49 -1.65 -7.96
N LEU A 16 -9.85 -2.79 -8.27
CA LEU A 16 -9.00 -3.50 -7.32
C LEU A 16 -7.77 -2.66 -6.94
N GLU A 17 -7.13 -2.02 -7.91
CA GLU A 17 -6.03 -1.08 -7.66
C GLU A 17 -6.47 0.09 -6.79
N LEU A 18 -7.67 0.64 -7.02
CA LEU A 18 -8.23 1.69 -6.19
C LEU A 18 -8.38 1.23 -4.73
N VAL A 19 -8.90 0.02 -4.51
CA VAL A 19 -9.04 -0.57 -3.17
C VAL A 19 -7.66 -0.76 -2.52
N ALA A 20 -6.71 -1.38 -3.24
CA ALA A 20 -5.36 -1.60 -2.75
C ALA A 20 -4.62 -0.28 -2.43
N SER A 21 -4.91 0.79 -3.19
CA SER A 21 -4.28 2.10 -3.00
C SER A 21 -4.62 2.78 -1.67
N GLN A 22 -5.71 2.37 -1.01
CA GLN A 22 -6.09 2.88 0.31
C GLN A 22 -5.20 2.35 1.43
N GLN A 23 -4.42 1.30 1.18
CA GLN A 23 -3.54 0.72 2.18
C GLN A 23 -2.53 1.75 2.69
N LEU A 24 -2.41 1.81 4.03
CA LEU A 24 -1.45 2.69 4.70
C LEU A 24 -0.05 2.07 4.62
N ILE A 25 0.89 2.83 4.05
CA ILE A 25 2.30 2.44 3.94
C ILE A 25 3.21 3.44 4.65
N GLU A 26 4.39 2.98 5.04
CA GLU A 26 5.39 3.83 5.67
C GLU A 26 6.22 4.60 4.64
N ILE A 27 6.37 5.89 4.88
CA ILE A 27 7.24 6.76 4.08
C ILE A 27 8.16 7.58 4.99
N ILE A 28 9.27 8.04 4.41
CA ILE A 28 10.13 9.08 4.96
C ILE A 28 9.88 10.35 4.13
N PRO A 29 9.17 11.36 4.66
CA PRO A 29 8.94 12.61 3.95
C PRO A 29 10.22 13.44 3.86
N LEU A 30 10.35 14.19 2.77
CA LEU A 30 11.43 15.17 2.54
C LEU A 30 10.93 16.61 2.71
N ILE A 31 9.62 16.79 2.85
CA ILE A 31 8.99 18.09 3.07
C ILE A 31 8.23 18.10 4.40
N ALA A 32 8.19 19.27 5.03
CA ALA A 32 7.26 19.51 6.12
C ALA A 32 5.86 19.78 5.56
N MET A 33 4.85 19.15 6.13
CA MET A 33 3.45 19.43 5.83
C MET A 33 2.64 19.26 7.12
N GLU A 34 1.79 20.25 7.40
CA GLU A 34 0.84 20.13 8.51
C GLU A 34 -0.18 19.02 8.25
N LYS A 35 -0.94 18.68 9.29
CA LYS A 35 -2.04 17.72 9.15
C LYS A 35 -3.09 18.29 8.19
N THR A 36 -3.30 17.63 7.06
CA THR A 36 -4.24 18.06 6.02
C THR A 36 -5.44 17.11 5.99
N ALA A 37 -6.65 17.68 5.99
CA ALA A 37 -7.88 16.92 5.81
C ALA A 37 -8.13 16.68 4.31
N PHE A 38 -8.22 15.41 3.92
CA PHE A 38 -8.64 14.96 2.60
C PHE A 38 -10.05 14.35 2.69
N ILE A 39 -10.69 14.14 1.53
CA ILE A 39 -12.00 13.48 1.43
C ILE A 39 -11.98 12.09 2.09
N SER A 40 -10.86 11.38 1.96
CA SER A 40 -10.65 10.02 2.51
C SER A 40 -10.23 10.01 3.99
N GLY A 41 -9.91 11.17 4.58
CA GLY A 41 -9.45 11.27 5.97
C GLY A 41 -8.35 12.32 6.16
N ALA A 42 -7.91 12.53 7.40
CA ALA A 42 -6.83 13.46 7.71
C ALA A 42 -5.47 12.76 7.82
N PHE A 43 -4.47 13.25 7.08
CA PHE A 43 -3.12 12.67 7.05
C PHE A 43 -2.07 13.72 7.45
N GLY A 44 -1.05 13.29 8.20
CA GLY A 44 0.03 14.14 8.71
C GLY A 44 -0.01 14.35 10.23
N PRO A 45 0.90 15.17 10.79
CA PRO A 45 1.90 15.99 10.08
C PRO A 45 3.03 15.15 9.45
N LEU A 46 3.51 15.58 8.27
CA LEU A 46 4.72 15.04 7.66
C LEU A 46 5.91 15.87 8.14
N GLN A 47 6.84 15.23 8.85
CA GLN A 47 8.01 15.91 9.42
C GLN A 47 9.27 15.12 9.03
N PRO A 48 10.14 15.68 8.17
CA PRO A 48 11.40 15.02 7.84
C PRO A 48 12.31 14.92 9.07
N PRO A 49 13.09 13.84 9.26
CA PRO A 49 13.10 12.57 8.51
C PRO A 49 12.21 11.48 9.15
N ARG A 50 11.19 11.86 9.93
CA ARG A 50 10.38 10.93 10.72
C ARG A 50 9.48 10.08 9.82
N LYS A 51 9.54 8.76 10.01
CA LYS A 51 8.63 7.83 9.34
C LYS A 51 7.17 8.17 9.68
N THR A 52 6.33 8.21 8.65
CA THR A 52 4.89 8.49 8.79
C THR A 52 4.10 7.53 7.91
N LYS A 53 2.92 7.11 8.36
CA LYS A 53 2.00 6.25 7.61
C LYS A 53 1.00 7.09 6.82
N ILE A 54 0.94 6.89 5.51
CA ILE A 54 -0.02 7.54 4.61
C ILE A 54 -0.54 6.52 3.58
N PRO A 55 -1.67 6.78 2.91
CA PRO A 55 -2.16 5.89 1.87
C PRO A 55 -1.19 5.78 0.69
N LEU A 56 -1.16 4.60 0.05
CA LEU A 56 -0.31 4.32 -1.10
C LEU A 56 -0.51 5.32 -2.25
N TRP A 57 -1.77 5.66 -2.57
CA TRP A 57 -2.05 6.67 -3.60
C TRP A 57 -1.37 8.01 -3.29
N MET A 58 -1.33 8.42 -2.02
CA MET A 58 -0.73 9.68 -1.59
C MET A 58 0.79 9.61 -1.66
N ALA A 59 1.36 8.48 -1.20
CA ALA A 59 2.79 8.22 -1.26
C ALA A 59 3.33 8.24 -2.69
N ILE A 60 2.62 7.62 -3.65
CA ILE A 60 3.00 7.63 -5.07
C ILE A 60 3.02 9.07 -5.61
N ASN A 61 1.98 9.86 -5.33
CA ASN A 61 1.92 11.27 -5.74
C ASN A 61 3.09 12.10 -5.18
N LEU A 62 3.44 11.89 -3.91
CA LEU A 62 4.59 12.56 -3.28
C LEU A 62 5.93 12.06 -3.86
N LYS A 63 6.05 10.77 -4.16
CA LYS A 63 7.25 10.17 -4.75
C LYS A 63 7.51 10.72 -6.16
N LEU A 64 6.48 10.84 -7.00
CA LEU A 64 6.57 11.45 -8.33
C LEU A 64 7.08 12.90 -8.26
N LYS A 65 6.69 13.64 -7.21
CA LYS A 65 7.17 15.00 -6.95
C LYS A 65 8.52 15.05 -6.22
N LYS A 66 9.19 13.92 -6.00
CA LYS A 66 10.45 13.79 -5.23
C LYS A 66 10.35 14.36 -3.81
N LYS A 67 9.18 14.22 -3.17
CA LYS A 67 8.86 14.76 -1.84
C LYS A 67 8.90 13.73 -0.71
N CYS A 68 9.12 12.45 -1.01
CA CYS A 68 9.29 11.39 -0.02
C CYS A 68 10.10 10.21 -0.56
N HIS A 69 10.60 9.39 0.35
CA HIS A 69 11.07 8.04 0.10
C HIS A 69 10.06 7.04 0.64
N ILE A 70 9.62 6.10 -0.18
CA ILE A 70 8.76 5.00 0.26
C ILE A 70 9.64 3.96 0.94
N VAL A 71 9.24 3.51 2.13
CA VAL A 71 9.92 2.44 2.85
C VAL A 71 9.29 1.12 2.39
N ALA A 72 10.12 0.19 1.92
CA ALA A 72 9.64 -1.14 1.57
C ALA A 72 9.14 -1.86 2.83
N PRO A 73 8.00 -2.55 2.76
CA PRO A 73 7.53 -3.36 3.88
C PRO A 73 8.46 -4.58 4.09
N GLU A 74 8.50 -5.09 5.31
CA GLU A 74 9.41 -6.18 5.72
C GLU A 74 9.21 -7.46 4.89
N TRP A 75 7.97 -7.79 4.56
CA TRP A 75 7.65 -8.96 3.74
C TRP A 75 8.15 -8.87 2.29
N LEU A 76 8.50 -7.67 1.80
CA LEU A 76 9.06 -7.46 0.47
C LEU A 76 10.58 -7.64 0.46
N ALA A 77 11.16 -8.22 1.51
CA ALA A 77 12.55 -8.65 1.55
C ALA A 77 12.75 -9.98 0.82
N VAL A 78 13.89 -10.12 0.14
CA VAL A 78 14.21 -11.35 -0.61
C VAL A 78 14.29 -12.56 0.32
N GLU A 79 14.84 -12.40 1.53
CA GLU A 79 14.96 -13.50 2.48
C GLU A 79 13.59 -14.03 2.95
N PHE A 80 12.63 -13.11 3.18
CA PHE A 80 11.26 -13.48 3.55
C PHE A 80 10.56 -14.22 2.42
N LEU A 81 10.64 -13.71 1.19
CA LEU A 81 10.01 -14.31 0.03
C LEU A 81 10.57 -15.68 -0.32
N GLN A 82 11.89 -15.89 -0.15
CA GLN A 82 12.51 -17.21 -0.31
C GLN A 82 11.98 -18.21 0.73
N SER A 83 11.85 -17.79 1.98
CA SER A 83 11.31 -18.63 3.05
C SER A 83 9.86 -19.04 2.78
N CYS A 84 9.00 -18.10 2.35
CA CYS A 84 7.63 -18.42 1.96
C CYS A 84 7.57 -19.40 0.77
N LEU A 85 8.43 -19.22 -0.23
CA LEU A 85 8.51 -20.12 -1.37
C LEU A 85 8.88 -21.55 -0.94
N ASP A 86 9.88 -21.68 -0.07
CA ASP A 86 10.30 -22.99 0.44
C ASP A 86 9.17 -23.66 1.25
N GLU A 87 8.40 -22.90 2.02
CA GLU A 87 7.22 -23.41 2.73
C GLU A 87 6.14 -23.94 1.76
N GLU A 88 5.80 -23.17 0.72
CA GLU A 88 4.80 -23.57 -0.30
C GLU A 88 5.22 -24.79 -1.10
N LEU A 89 6.52 -24.96 -1.35
CA LEU A 89 7.04 -26.13 -2.06
C LEU A 89 7.01 -27.40 -1.20
N ASN A 90 7.16 -27.26 0.13
CA ASN A 90 7.27 -28.38 1.06
C ASN A 90 5.94 -28.81 1.68
N GLN A 91 4.90 -27.96 1.65
CA GLN A 91 3.59 -28.25 2.25
C GLN A 91 2.48 -28.26 1.19
N PRO A 92 1.51 -29.21 1.26
CA PRO A 92 0.31 -29.13 0.45
C PRO A 92 -0.60 -28.00 0.98
N GLY A 93 -0.40 -26.78 0.50
CA GLY A 93 -1.17 -25.59 0.88
C GLY A 93 -0.47 -24.29 0.47
N PHE A 94 -1.18 -23.17 0.55
CA PHE A 94 -0.57 -21.85 0.39
C PHE A 94 0.10 -21.41 1.70
N SER A 95 1.23 -20.71 1.58
CA SER A 95 1.89 -20.11 2.73
C SER A 95 1.08 -18.92 3.25
N MET A 96 1.48 -18.40 4.42
CA MET A 96 0.84 -17.21 4.97
C MET A 96 1.06 -16.01 4.04
N LEU A 97 -0.04 -15.41 3.57
CA LEU A 97 0.06 -14.24 2.71
C LEU A 97 0.60 -13.03 3.48
N PRO A 98 1.58 -12.31 2.93
CA PRO A 98 2.30 -11.24 3.64
C PRO A 98 1.46 -10.00 4.00
N VAL A 99 0.35 -9.78 3.29
CA VAL A 99 -0.62 -8.70 3.54
C VAL A 99 -1.84 -9.16 4.33
N GLY A 100 -2.00 -10.47 4.55
CA GLY A 100 -3.22 -11.08 5.10
C GLY A 100 -3.31 -11.09 6.62
N SER A 101 -2.27 -10.64 7.34
CA SER A 101 -2.27 -10.53 8.80
C SER A 101 -2.80 -9.16 9.25
N ILE A 102 -4.09 -8.88 8.96
CA ILE A 102 -4.85 -7.77 9.55
C ILE A 102 -6.03 -8.36 10.31
#